data_AF-A0A951RZL3-F1
#
_entry.id   AF-A0A951RZL3-F1
#
_cell.length_a   1.000
_cell.length_b   1.000
_cell.length_c   1.000
_cell.angle_alpha   90.00
_cell.angle_beta   90.00
_cell.angle_gamma   90.00
#
_symmetry.space_group_name_H-M   'P 1'
#
loop_
_entity.id
_entity.type
_entity.pdbx_description
1 polymer ?
#
loop_
_entity_poly.entity_id
_entity_poly.type
_entity_poly.pdbx_seq_one_letter_code
_entity_poly.pdbx_strand_id
1 'polypeptide(L)'
;NEKKPPVELLADRLMNYYGFVVFIVAIAASVTWLLVFQNPYSAAVVLITTIIMGYPCALGITTPLLAAIAGGKGLSIGLLVKASEVFYSLSKVDTIVFDKTGTLTYGKPTVTDVLPLGISEERLLRIAGTVEEKSEHPLAQSIAFYAKKNGVLPVDVDNFKAIAGKGASATINKKSIVVGSPRFLIECGVSIEGTTLEKMNTLGRDGKTVIGIAEENTLIGLIALQDTPRDQTIQVMDRIKAKGLRTVMLTGDARAVAEAIASQIGIKEVKSELLPDDKVHEIKQLQRTGFKVAFVGDGINDAPALAQADVGIAIGAGTDIAIESAGVILIGNRTIDALNAVILGKASYRTLTGNVIIAVIFNIIGMLLAAVGLISPLMAIGIMIVSIFTILLNTLRVRSIKLESITDTNKKQTFTQCEFKIPNMVCEGCVRKITDEIKKLPGIMSINPRVIRKQIIVNYNGDKITQTEIKAAITNAGYDPLEI
;
A
#
# COMPACT_ATOMS: atom_id res chain seq x y z
N ASN A 1 -19.72 4.62 13.78
CA ASN A 1 -20.06 3.56 14.75
C ASN A 1 -19.02 2.47 14.68
N GLU A 2 -17.85 2.72 15.25
CA GLU A 2 -16.76 1.75 15.35
C GLU A 2 -17.20 0.59 16.25
N LYS A 3 -17.25 -0.62 15.69
CA LYS A 3 -17.63 -1.82 16.42
C LYS A 3 -16.37 -2.36 17.11
N LYS A 4 -16.34 -2.26 18.45
CA LYS A 4 -15.32 -2.93 19.27
C LYS A 4 -15.21 -4.43 18.93
N PRO A 5 -14.01 -5.04 19.02
CA PRO A 5 -13.84 -6.46 18.76
C PRO A 5 -14.72 -7.32 19.66
N PRO A 6 -15.24 -8.46 19.18
CA PRO A 6 -16.05 -9.36 20.00
C PRO A 6 -15.36 -9.83 21.28
N VAL A 7 -14.03 -9.99 21.26
CA VAL A 7 -13.26 -10.37 22.45
C VAL A 7 -13.20 -9.24 23.47
N GLU A 8 -13.11 -7.99 23.01
CA GLU A 8 -13.14 -6.83 23.89
C GLU A 8 -14.54 -6.62 24.46
N LEU A 9 -15.59 -6.79 23.64
CA LEU A 9 -16.99 -6.79 24.11
C LEU A 9 -17.27 -7.93 25.09
N LEU A 10 -16.68 -9.10 24.87
CA LEU A 10 -16.74 -10.22 25.81
C LEU A 10 -16.00 -9.88 27.09
N ALA A 11 -14.83 -9.26 27.03
CA ALA A 11 -14.11 -8.80 28.21
C ALA A 11 -14.92 -7.75 28.98
N ASP A 12 -15.48 -6.74 28.31
CA ASP A 12 -16.34 -5.71 28.93
C ASP A 12 -17.58 -6.34 29.59
N ARG A 13 -18.25 -7.28 28.90
CA ARG A 13 -19.39 -8.01 29.47
C ARG A 13 -18.98 -8.90 30.64
N LEU A 14 -17.86 -9.61 30.52
CA LEU A 14 -17.31 -10.41 31.60
C LEU A 14 -17.05 -9.52 32.80
N MET A 15 -16.34 -8.40 32.64
CA MET A 15 -16.03 -7.45 33.71
C MET A 15 -17.26 -7.00 34.49
N ASN A 16 -18.40 -6.77 33.82
CA ASN A 16 -19.65 -6.37 34.48
C ASN A 16 -20.21 -7.43 35.44
N TYR A 17 -20.08 -8.72 35.13
CA TYR A 17 -20.56 -9.82 35.99
C TYR A 17 -19.47 -10.37 36.91
N TYR A 18 -18.22 -10.29 36.46
CA TYR A 18 -17.08 -10.94 37.06
C TYR A 18 -16.79 -10.40 38.46
N GLY A 19 -16.93 -9.09 38.68
CA GLY A 19 -16.82 -8.51 40.02
C GLY A 19 -17.79 -9.12 41.03
N PHE A 20 -19.08 -9.23 40.67
CA PHE A 20 -20.09 -9.86 41.54
C PHE A 20 -19.76 -11.32 41.85
N VAL A 21 -19.33 -12.09 40.85
CA VAL A 21 -18.93 -13.49 41.03
C VAL A 21 -17.76 -13.59 42.03
N VAL A 22 -16.73 -12.76 41.88
CA VAL A 22 -15.57 -12.75 42.79
C VAL A 22 -16.00 -12.46 44.23
N PHE A 23 -16.87 -11.47 44.46
CA PHE A 23 -17.36 -11.16 45.80
C PHE A 23 -18.19 -12.30 46.41
N ILE A 24 -19.10 -12.90 45.64
CA ILE A 24 -19.91 -14.03 46.11
C ILE A 24 -19.01 -15.21 46.51
N VAL A 25 -18.04 -15.57 45.66
CA VAL A 25 -17.11 -16.67 45.94
C VAL A 25 -16.24 -16.35 47.16
N ALA A 26 -15.72 -15.13 47.29
CA ALA A 26 -14.89 -14.74 48.41
C ALA A 26 -15.65 -14.72 49.75
N ILE A 27 -16.90 -14.22 49.75
CA ILE A 27 -17.78 -14.25 50.93
C ILE A 27 -18.11 -15.68 51.31
N ALA A 28 -18.51 -16.52 50.33
CA ALA A 28 -18.83 -17.92 50.58
C ALA A 28 -17.62 -18.69 51.15
N ALA A 29 -16.42 -18.48 50.61
CA ALA A 29 -15.19 -19.07 51.11
C ALA A 29 -14.89 -18.62 52.55
N SER A 30 -14.99 -17.31 52.82
CA SER A 30 -14.77 -16.73 54.15
C SER A 30 -15.74 -17.27 55.20
N VAL A 31 -17.05 -17.33 54.89
CA VAL A 31 -18.07 -17.90 55.78
C VAL A 31 -17.80 -19.37 56.04
N THR A 32 -17.43 -20.14 55.01
CA THR A 32 -17.09 -21.56 55.17
C THR A 32 -15.91 -21.74 56.12
N TRP A 33 -14.85 -20.94 55.96
CA TRP A 33 -13.69 -20.95 56.85
C TRP A 33 -14.02 -20.54 58.29
N LEU A 34 -14.88 -19.54 58.47
CA LEU A 34 -15.34 -19.11 59.79
C LEU A 34 -16.12 -20.22 60.50
N LEU A 35 -16.97 -20.95 59.79
CA LEU A 35 -17.77 -22.04 60.36
C LEU A 35 -16.92 -23.27 60.69
N VAL A 36 -15.96 -23.64 59.83
CA VAL A 36 -15.14 -24.85 59.99
C VAL A 36 -14.03 -24.64 61.04
N PHE A 37 -13.31 -23.54 60.97
CA PHE A 37 -12.13 -23.30 61.81
C PHE A 37 -12.39 -22.39 63.01
N GLN A 38 -13.56 -21.75 63.09
CA GLN A 38 -13.97 -20.84 64.16
C GLN A 38 -12.96 -19.71 64.45
N ASN A 39 -12.14 -19.36 63.46
CA ASN A 39 -11.10 -18.34 63.58
C ASN A 39 -11.35 -17.17 62.60
N PRO A 40 -11.74 -15.98 63.10
CA PRO A 40 -12.08 -14.84 62.26
C PRO A 40 -10.86 -14.30 61.48
N TYR A 41 -9.64 -14.48 61.98
CA TYR A 41 -8.44 -14.08 61.26
C TYR A 41 -8.25 -14.91 59.99
N SER A 42 -8.40 -16.24 60.08
CA SER A 42 -8.27 -17.13 58.93
C SER A 42 -9.33 -16.85 57.86
N ALA A 43 -10.57 -16.60 58.27
CA ALA A 43 -11.67 -16.22 57.38
C ALA A 43 -11.39 -14.88 56.66
N ALA A 44 -10.87 -13.88 57.39
CA ALA A 44 -10.50 -12.58 56.81
C ALA A 44 -9.35 -12.71 55.80
N VAL A 45 -8.34 -13.55 56.08
CA VAL A 45 -7.23 -13.81 55.16
C VAL A 45 -7.72 -14.46 53.86
N VAL A 46 -8.60 -15.47 53.95
CA VAL A 46 -9.19 -16.14 52.78
C VAL A 46 -10.05 -15.17 51.97
N LEU A 47 -10.86 -14.33 52.63
CA LEU A 47 -11.68 -13.29 51.97
C LEU A 47 -10.81 -12.37 51.12
N ILE A 48 -9.79 -11.75 51.74
CA ILE A 48 -8.92 -10.77 51.07
C ILE A 48 -8.12 -11.45 49.95
N THR A 49 -7.54 -12.62 50.19
CA THR A 49 -6.73 -13.34 49.19
C THR A 49 -7.57 -13.74 47.98
N THR A 50 -8.81 -14.21 48.20
CA THR A 50 -9.71 -14.62 47.11
C THR A 50 -10.12 -13.42 46.26
N ILE A 51 -10.34 -12.25 46.86
CA ILE A 51 -10.59 -11.00 46.14
C ILE A 51 -9.36 -10.59 45.31
N ILE A 52 -8.16 -10.63 45.90
CA ILE A 52 -6.90 -10.29 45.21
C ILE A 52 -6.70 -11.17 43.97
N MET A 53 -6.83 -12.50 44.13
CA MET A 53 -6.68 -13.46 43.02
C MET A 53 -7.82 -13.40 42.01
N GLY A 54 -9.00 -12.99 42.46
CA GLY A 54 -10.15 -12.76 41.60
C GLY A 54 -9.93 -11.57 40.67
N TYR A 55 -9.24 -10.51 41.08
CA TYR A 55 -9.20 -9.25 40.33
C TYR A 55 -8.45 -9.34 38.97
N PRO A 56 -9.07 -8.99 37.83
CA PRO A 56 -8.55 -9.33 36.51
C PRO A 56 -7.63 -8.24 35.92
N CYS A 57 -6.58 -7.83 36.63
CA CYS A 57 -5.63 -6.78 36.20
C CYS A 57 -5.14 -6.97 34.76
N ALA A 58 -4.73 -8.20 34.43
CA ALA A 58 -4.20 -8.59 33.15
C ALA A 58 -5.18 -8.33 31.99
N LEU A 59 -6.47 -8.57 32.21
CA LEU A 59 -7.48 -8.48 31.17
C LEU A 59 -7.65 -7.03 30.68
N GLY A 60 -7.65 -6.07 31.60
CA GLY A 60 -7.82 -4.65 31.29
C GLY A 60 -6.63 -4.03 30.54
N ILE A 61 -5.41 -4.49 30.78
CA ILE A 61 -4.21 -3.94 30.13
C ILE A 61 -3.88 -4.58 28.78
N THR A 62 -4.39 -5.79 28.50
CA THR A 62 -3.97 -6.58 27.33
C THR A 62 -4.27 -5.86 26.01
N THR A 63 -5.46 -5.29 25.84
CA THR A 63 -5.86 -4.61 24.60
C THR A 63 -5.03 -3.36 24.29
N PRO A 64 -4.92 -2.34 25.20
CA PRO A 64 -4.13 -1.15 24.92
C PRO A 64 -2.64 -1.46 24.74
N LEU A 65 -2.11 -2.43 25.50
CA LEU A 65 -0.72 -2.85 25.37
C LEU A 65 -0.43 -3.49 24.01
N LEU A 66 -1.32 -4.37 23.55
CA LEU A 66 -1.21 -4.98 22.23
C LEU A 66 -1.33 -3.92 21.13
N ALA A 67 -2.29 -3.01 21.23
CA ALA A 67 -2.45 -1.93 20.25
C ALA A 67 -1.18 -1.07 20.14
N ALA A 68 -0.56 -0.72 21.27
CA ALA A 68 0.70 0.02 21.30
C ALA A 68 1.87 -0.77 20.66
N ILE A 69 2.05 -2.04 21.04
CA ILE A 69 3.17 -2.87 20.55
C ILE A 69 2.99 -3.23 19.07
N ALA A 70 1.80 -3.68 18.68
CA ALA A 70 1.48 -4.04 17.31
C ALA A 70 1.46 -2.80 16.40
N GLY A 71 0.87 -1.70 16.87
CA GLY A 71 0.89 -0.41 16.17
C GLY A 71 2.31 0.11 15.99
N GLY A 72 3.15 0.05 17.02
CA GLY A 72 4.57 0.39 16.92
C GLY A 72 5.33 -0.49 15.92
N LYS A 73 5.03 -1.79 15.86
CA LYS A 73 5.58 -2.70 14.84
C LYS A 73 5.12 -2.33 13.43
N GLY A 74 3.84 -2.02 13.24
CA GLY A 74 3.31 -1.53 11.96
C GLY A 74 4.00 -0.24 11.54
N LEU A 75 4.09 0.75 12.43
CA LEU A 75 4.71 2.04 12.15
C LEU A 75 6.18 1.89 11.73
N SER A 76 6.92 0.95 12.33
CA SER A 76 8.32 0.67 11.95
C SER A 76 8.51 0.23 10.50
N ILE A 77 7.44 -0.20 9.82
CA ILE A 77 7.44 -0.55 8.39
C ILE A 77 6.59 0.41 7.54
N GLY A 78 6.14 1.53 8.10
CA GLY A 78 5.29 2.50 7.39
C GLY A 78 3.82 2.08 7.28
N LEU A 79 3.34 1.24 8.19
CA LEU A 79 1.95 0.78 8.26
C LEU A 79 1.29 1.33 9.53
N LEU A 80 0.34 2.25 9.37
CA LEU A 80 -0.42 2.82 10.47
C LEU A 80 -1.79 2.12 10.58
N VAL A 81 -2.08 1.58 11.75
CA VAL A 81 -3.42 1.05 12.08
C VAL A 81 -4.09 2.06 13.00
N LYS A 82 -5.24 2.61 12.59
CA LYS A 82 -5.89 3.71 13.30
C LYS A 82 -6.43 3.34 14.68
N ALA A 83 -7.01 2.15 14.76
CA ALA A 83 -7.77 1.73 15.92
C ALA A 83 -7.53 0.26 16.23
N SER A 84 -7.64 -0.11 17.50
CA SER A 84 -7.30 -1.45 17.99
C SER A 84 -8.18 -2.55 17.39
N GLU A 85 -9.43 -2.21 17.05
CA GLU A 85 -10.41 -3.08 16.44
C GLU A 85 -10.06 -3.49 15.02
N VAL A 86 -9.29 -2.67 14.32
CA VAL A 86 -8.84 -2.98 12.96
C VAL A 86 -7.92 -4.21 12.97
N PHE A 87 -7.15 -4.44 14.04
CA PHE A 87 -6.37 -5.68 14.17
C PHE A 87 -7.27 -6.92 14.21
N TYR A 88 -8.43 -6.83 14.86
CA TYR A 88 -9.41 -7.91 14.84
C TYR A 88 -9.98 -8.13 13.44
N SER A 89 -10.44 -7.08 12.77
CA SER A 89 -11.00 -7.19 11.42
C SER A 89 -9.97 -7.76 10.45
N LEU A 90 -8.72 -7.28 10.48
CA LEU A 90 -7.59 -7.82 9.71
C LEU A 90 -7.34 -9.31 9.98
N SER A 91 -7.51 -9.76 11.23
CA SER A 91 -7.33 -11.17 11.57
C SER A 91 -8.32 -12.11 10.89
N LYS A 92 -9.51 -11.58 10.54
CA LYS A 92 -10.59 -12.32 9.90
C LYS A 92 -10.55 -12.27 8.38
N VAL A 93 -9.78 -11.36 7.79
CA VAL A 93 -9.66 -11.22 6.34
C VAL A 93 -9.20 -12.52 5.69
N ASP A 94 -9.97 -12.91 4.67
CA ASP A 94 -9.71 -14.05 3.78
C ASP A 94 -9.58 -13.61 2.31
N THR A 95 -10.09 -12.43 1.96
CA THR A 95 -10.13 -11.91 0.60
C THR A 95 -9.56 -10.49 0.56
N ILE A 96 -8.54 -10.27 -0.28
CA ILE A 96 -7.99 -8.95 -0.56
C ILE A 96 -8.46 -8.49 -1.93
N VAL A 97 -9.20 -7.39 -1.94
CA VAL A 97 -9.70 -6.72 -3.14
C VAL A 97 -8.78 -5.54 -3.41
N PHE A 98 -8.24 -5.45 -4.61
CA PHE A 98 -7.37 -4.35 -5.03
C PHE A 98 -8.09 -3.47 -6.04
N ASP A 99 -7.98 -2.15 -5.86
CA ASP A 99 -8.12 -1.25 -6.99
C ASP A 99 -6.95 -1.45 -7.96
N LYS A 100 -7.17 -1.23 -9.25
CA LYS A 100 -6.11 -1.30 -10.24
C LYS A 100 -5.23 -0.05 -10.22
N THR A 101 -5.84 1.12 -10.41
CA THR A 101 -5.13 2.37 -10.76
C THR A 101 -4.48 2.95 -9.52
N GLY A 102 -3.19 3.29 -9.58
CA GLY A 102 -2.45 3.85 -8.43
C GLY A 102 -2.11 2.84 -7.33
N THR A 103 -2.80 1.70 -7.29
CA THR A 103 -2.59 0.62 -6.33
C THR A 103 -1.71 -0.48 -6.91
N LEU A 104 -2.23 -1.29 -7.86
CA LEU A 104 -1.48 -2.35 -8.53
C LEU A 104 -0.55 -1.82 -9.62
N THR A 105 -0.91 -0.67 -10.17
CA THR A 105 -0.16 0.10 -11.16
C THR A 105 0.42 1.37 -10.55
N TYR A 106 1.25 2.08 -11.31
CA TYR A 106 1.81 3.37 -10.84
C TYR A 106 0.78 4.51 -10.86
N GLY A 107 -0.39 4.34 -11.48
CA GLY A 107 -1.40 5.39 -11.62
C GLY A 107 -0.95 6.53 -12.53
N LYS A 108 0.02 6.25 -13.41
CA LYS A 108 0.64 7.22 -14.32
C LYS A 108 0.63 6.64 -15.72
N PRO A 109 -0.48 6.79 -16.45
CA PRO A 109 -0.58 6.31 -17.83
C PRO A 109 0.57 6.89 -18.64
N THR A 110 1.30 6.04 -19.36
CA THR A 110 2.42 6.46 -20.19
C THR A 110 2.13 6.07 -21.63
N VAL A 111 2.38 6.99 -22.57
CA VAL A 111 2.26 6.69 -24.00
C VAL A 111 3.28 5.62 -24.37
N THR A 112 2.80 4.54 -24.95
CA THR A 112 3.59 3.35 -25.33
C THR A 112 3.71 3.22 -26.84
N ASP A 113 2.63 3.50 -27.57
CA ASP A 113 2.59 3.42 -29.02
C ASP A 113 1.92 4.67 -29.60
N VAL A 114 2.50 5.15 -30.70
CA VAL A 114 1.92 6.20 -31.54
C VAL A 114 1.78 5.63 -32.94
N LEU A 115 0.55 5.54 -33.43
CA LEU A 115 0.21 4.89 -34.68
C LEU A 115 -0.46 5.89 -35.62
N PRO A 116 0.33 6.60 -36.44
CA PRO A 116 -0.23 7.52 -37.43
C PRO A 116 -0.90 6.76 -38.59
N LEU A 117 -1.98 7.32 -39.11
CA LEU A 117 -2.74 6.80 -40.25
C LEU A 117 -2.77 7.89 -41.34
N GLY A 118 -1.97 7.71 -42.39
CA GLY A 118 -1.91 8.65 -43.51
C GLY A 118 -1.24 10.01 -43.19
N ILE A 119 -0.66 10.18 -42.00
CA ILE A 119 0.08 11.39 -41.61
C ILE A 119 1.43 11.05 -40.94
N SER A 120 2.26 12.05 -40.65
CA SER A 120 3.47 11.85 -39.85
C SER A 120 3.15 11.73 -38.36
N GLU A 121 3.98 10.97 -37.64
CA GLU A 121 3.92 10.85 -36.18
C GLU A 121 3.99 12.22 -35.49
N GLU A 122 4.90 13.09 -35.95
CA GLU A 122 5.05 14.44 -35.42
C GLU A 122 3.76 15.27 -35.57
N ARG A 123 3.08 15.17 -36.72
CA ARG A 123 1.80 15.87 -36.94
C ARG A 123 0.69 15.31 -36.05
N LEU A 124 0.63 13.99 -35.88
CA LEU A 124 -0.34 13.34 -34.99
C LEU A 124 -0.15 13.82 -33.55
N LEU A 125 1.09 13.79 -33.06
CA LEU A 125 1.44 14.25 -31.71
C LEU A 125 1.17 15.74 -31.53
N ARG A 126 1.36 16.56 -32.57
CA ARG A 126 1.07 17.98 -32.52
C ARG A 126 -0.43 18.24 -32.32
N ILE A 127 -1.26 17.56 -33.10
CA ILE A 127 -2.72 17.67 -33.00
C ILE A 127 -3.19 17.15 -31.64
N ALA A 128 -2.79 15.93 -31.27
CA ALA A 128 -3.21 15.30 -30.03
C ALA A 128 -2.74 16.08 -28.79
N GLY A 129 -1.46 16.46 -28.75
CA GLY A 129 -0.88 17.23 -27.64
C GLY A 129 -1.52 18.61 -27.49
N THR A 130 -1.89 19.26 -28.59
CA THR A 130 -2.58 20.56 -28.56
C THR A 130 -3.97 20.47 -27.95
N VAL A 131 -4.77 19.49 -28.38
CA VAL A 131 -6.14 19.31 -27.85
C VAL A 131 -6.07 18.90 -26.38
N GLU A 132 -5.19 17.96 -26.05
CA GLU A 132 -5.11 17.37 -24.72
C GLU A 132 -4.43 18.28 -23.68
N GLU A 133 -3.65 19.29 -24.08
CA GLU A 133 -3.09 20.28 -23.15
C GLU A 133 -4.16 21.10 -22.42
N LYS A 134 -5.34 21.29 -23.03
CA LYS A 134 -6.47 22.00 -22.40
C LYS A 134 -7.29 21.11 -21.46
N SER A 135 -7.03 19.81 -21.41
CA SER A 135 -7.79 18.84 -20.63
C SER A 135 -7.11 18.53 -19.30
N GLU A 136 -7.89 18.49 -18.22
CA GLU A 136 -7.39 18.10 -16.89
C GLU A 136 -7.33 16.58 -16.71
N HIS A 137 -7.77 15.79 -17.70
CA HIS A 137 -7.84 14.34 -17.59
C HIS A 137 -6.42 13.72 -17.52
N PRO A 138 -6.15 12.73 -16.64
CA PRO A 138 -4.82 12.13 -16.52
C PRO A 138 -4.25 11.57 -17.82
N LEU A 139 -5.09 10.90 -18.64
CA LEU A 139 -4.67 10.42 -19.97
C LEU A 139 -4.26 11.56 -20.91
N ALA A 140 -4.99 12.68 -20.86
CA ALA A 140 -4.72 13.86 -21.67
C ALA A 140 -3.37 14.49 -21.31
N GLN A 141 -3.14 14.67 -20.00
CA GLN A 141 -1.88 15.18 -19.49
C GLN A 141 -0.69 14.30 -19.91
N SER A 142 -0.86 12.98 -19.94
CA SER A 142 0.16 12.06 -20.41
C SER A 142 0.46 12.19 -21.91
N ILE A 143 -0.56 12.40 -22.75
CA ILE A 143 -0.39 12.67 -24.18
C ILE A 143 0.31 14.01 -24.41
N ALA A 144 -0.15 15.07 -23.74
CA ALA A 144 0.44 16.40 -23.83
C ALA A 144 1.91 16.41 -23.36
N PHE A 145 2.20 15.73 -22.25
CA PHE A 145 3.56 15.56 -21.76
C PHE A 145 4.44 14.80 -22.76
N TYR A 146 3.92 13.71 -23.35
CA TYR A 146 4.65 12.93 -24.34
C TYR A 146 4.95 13.75 -25.61
N ALA A 147 3.98 14.52 -26.11
CA ALA A 147 4.18 15.41 -27.27
C ALA A 147 5.29 16.46 -26.99
N LYS A 148 5.22 17.12 -25.83
CA LYS A 148 6.24 18.10 -25.40
C LYS A 148 7.63 17.49 -25.25
N LYS A 149 7.72 16.27 -24.69
CA LYS A 149 8.98 15.53 -24.56
C LYS A 149 9.61 15.19 -25.91
N ASN A 150 8.81 14.98 -26.94
CA ASN A 150 9.26 14.74 -28.32
C ASN A 150 9.52 16.04 -29.10
N GLY A 151 9.60 17.19 -28.44
CA GLY A 151 9.92 18.47 -29.08
C GLY A 151 8.76 19.07 -29.88
N VAL A 152 7.55 18.52 -29.76
CA VAL A 152 6.38 19.02 -30.46
C VAL A 152 5.72 20.10 -29.63
N LEU A 153 5.69 21.33 -30.17
CA LEU A 153 5.04 22.46 -29.51
C LEU A 153 3.54 22.50 -29.84
N PRO A 154 2.69 22.74 -28.85
CA PRO A 154 1.26 22.92 -29.05
C PRO A 154 0.99 24.19 -29.87
N VAL A 155 -0.11 24.17 -30.62
CA VAL A 155 -0.61 25.34 -31.39
C VAL A 155 -1.86 25.90 -30.74
N ASP A 156 -2.32 27.07 -31.19
CA ASP A 156 -3.58 27.60 -30.69
C ASP A 156 -4.76 26.72 -31.12
N VAL A 157 -5.68 26.54 -30.17
CA VAL A 157 -6.91 25.76 -30.34
C VAL A 157 -8.11 26.68 -30.13
N ASP A 158 -9.09 26.58 -31.01
CA ASP A 158 -10.39 27.26 -30.88
C ASP A 158 -11.45 26.26 -30.42
N ASN A 159 -12.50 26.76 -29.74
CA ASN A 159 -13.72 26.00 -29.41
C ASN A 159 -13.48 24.65 -28.69
N PHE A 160 -12.47 24.57 -27.81
CA PHE A 160 -12.23 23.37 -27.01
C PHE A 160 -13.45 23.01 -26.15
N LYS A 161 -13.85 21.74 -26.19
CA LYS A 161 -14.89 21.15 -25.34
C LYS A 161 -14.43 19.79 -24.82
N ALA A 162 -14.37 19.66 -23.50
CA ALA A 162 -14.21 18.37 -22.83
C ALA A 162 -15.58 17.70 -22.67
N ILE A 163 -15.68 16.42 -23.04
CA ILE A 163 -16.90 15.62 -22.95
C ILE A 163 -16.63 14.50 -21.94
N ALA A 164 -17.20 14.66 -20.75
CA ALA A 164 -16.98 13.75 -19.63
C ALA A 164 -17.22 12.28 -20.01
N GLY A 165 -16.25 11.43 -19.67
CA GLY A 165 -16.31 9.98 -19.93
C GLY A 165 -16.15 9.55 -21.38
N LYS A 166 -15.94 10.47 -22.33
CA LYS A 166 -15.86 10.14 -23.77
C LYS A 166 -14.58 10.61 -24.44
N GLY A 167 -14.24 11.89 -24.29
CA GLY A 167 -13.10 12.51 -24.99
C GLY A 167 -13.16 14.03 -24.99
N ALA A 168 -12.52 14.64 -25.98
CA ALA A 168 -12.48 16.08 -26.21
C ALA A 168 -12.64 16.41 -27.70
N SER A 169 -13.15 17.59 -28.00
CA SER A 169 -13.21 18.13 -29.35
C SER A 169 -12.68 19.56 -29.38
N ALA A 170 -12.01 19.94 -30.45
CA ALA A 170 -11.53 21.31 -30.64
C ALA A 170 -11.39 21.62 -32.13
N THR A 171 -11.06 22.88 -32.45
CA THR A 171 -10.79 23.31 -33.82
C THR A 171 -9.34 23.76 -33.93
N ILE A 172 -8.59 23.18 -34.87
CA ILE A 172 -7.21 23.55 -35.20
C ILE A 172 -7.15 23.95 -36.66
N ASN A 173 -6.65 25.14 -36.98
CA ASN A 173 -6.55 25.64 -38.36
C ASN A 173 -7.87 25.53 -39.16
N LYS A 174 -9.00 25.86 -38.51
CA LYS A 174 -10.38 25.73 -39.05
C LYS A 174 -10.86 24.29 -39.31
N LYS A 175 -10.09 23.27 -38.94
CA LYS A 175 -10.49 21.86 -39.02
C LYS A 175 -10.99 21.36 -37.67
N SER A 176 -12.09 20.61 -37.68
CA SER A 176 -12.62 19.98 -36.48
C SER A 176 -11.74 18.78 -36.10
N ILE A 177 -11.32 18.72 -34.84
CA ILE A 177 -10.54 17.63 -34.28
C ILE A 177 -11.34 16.97 -33.16
N VAL A 178 -11.37 15.65 -33.16
CA VAL A 178 -11.98 14.84 -32.11
C VAL A 178 -10.94 13.86 -31.57
N VAL A 179 -10.79 13.83 -30.25
CA VAL A 179 -9.87 12.94 -29.53
C VAL A 179 -10.68 12.16 -28.49
N GLY A 180 -10.56 10.84 -28.47
CA GLY A 180 -11.21 10.06 -27.42
C GLY A 180 -11.30 8.57 -27.68
N SER A 181 -12.21 7.92 -26.95
CA SER A 181 -12.41 6.47 -27.05
C SER A 181 -12.95 6.04 -28.43
N PRO A 182 -12.71 4.80 -28.87
CA PRO A 182 -13.27 4.29 -30.14
C PRO A 182 -14.80 4.41 -30.24
N ARG A 183 -15.53 4.21 -29.12
CA ARG A 183 -16.99 4.39 -29.06
C ARG A 183 -17.38 5.84 -29.37
N PHE A 184 -16.67 6.80 -28.78
CA PHE A 184 -16.94 8.22 -28.98
C PHE A 184 -16.67 8.67 -30.43
N LEU A 185 -15.61 8.15 -31.06
CA LEU A 185 -15.32 8.45 -32.47
C LEU A 185 -16.43 7.97 -33.40
N ILE A 186 -16.95 6.77 -33.17
CA ILE A 186 -18.08 6.23 -33.94
C ILE A 186 -19.34 7.08 -33.74
N GLU A 187 -19.63 7.52 -32.51
CA GLU A 187 -20.74 8.44 -32.21
C GLU A 187 -20.61 9.78 -32.94
N CYS A 188 -19.38 10.27 -33.13
CA CYS A 188 -19.08 11.47 -33.92
C CYS A 188 -19.13 11.26 -35.44
N GLY A 189 -19.45 10.05 -35.92
CA GLY A 189 -19.54 9.73 -37.35
C GLY A 189 -18.18 9.43 -38.01
N VAL A 190 -17.13 9.17 -37.23
CA VAL A 190 -15.82 8.78 -37.75
C VAL A 190 -15.86 7.30 -38.14
N SER A 191 -15.53 7.00 -39.39
CA SER A 191 -15.42 5.61 -39.87
C SER A 191 -14.09 4.99 -39.44
N ILE A 192 -14.15 3.83 -38.78
CA ILE A 192 -12.97 3.05 -38.38
C ILE A 192 -12.89 1.80 -39.26
N GLU A 193 -11.83 1.68 -40.05
CA GLU A 193 -11.58 0.51 -40.89
C GLU A 193 -11.35 -0.77 -40.07
N GLY A 194 -11.70 -1.93 -40.63
CA GLY A 194 -11.60 -3.23 -39.93
C GLY A 194 -10.19 -3.58 -39.45
N THR A 195 -9.16 -3.30 -40.25
CA THR A 195 -7.75 -3.54 -39.89
C THR A 195 -7.30 -2.67 -38.73
N THR A 196 -7.76 -1.42 -38.68
CA THR A 196 -7.46 -0.49 -37.58
C THR A 196 -8.22 -0.88 -36.32
N LEU A 197 -9.46 -1.34 -36.45
CA LEU A 197 -10.24 -1.87 -35.33
C LEU A 197 -9.57 -3.11 -34.72
N GLU A 198 -9.02 -4.01 -35.54
CA GLU A 198 -8.23 -5.16 -35.07
C GLU A 198 -6.96 -4.73 -34.31
N LYS A 199 -6.26 -3.69 -34.79
CA LYS A 199 -5.12 -3.12 -34.08
C LYS A 199 -5.52 -2.54 -32.72
N MET A 200 -6.62 -1.78 -32.66
CA MET A 200 -7.15 -1.26 -31.38
C MET A 200 -7.45 -2.41 -30.41
N ASN A 201 -8.10 -3.47 -30.88
CA ASN A 201 -8.41 -4.65 -30.06
C ASN A 201 -7.15 -5.38 -29.58
N THR A 202 -6.12 -5.44 -30.41
CA THR A 202 -4.83 -6.07 -30.06
C THR A 202 -4.13 -5.29 -28.96
N LEU A 203 -4.02 -3.96 -29.11
CA LEU A 203 -3.48 -3.08 -28.07
C LEU A 203 -4.27 -3.17 -26.77
N GLY A 204 -5.60 -3.27 -26.85
CA GLY A 204 -6.47 -3.50 -25.69
C GLY A 204 -6.14 -4.81 -24.96
N ARG A 205 -5.89 -5.90 -25.69
CA ARG A 205 -5.45 -7.19 -25.13
C ARG A 205 -4.04 -7.16 -24.55
N ASP A 206 -3.21 -6.20 -24.97
CA ASP A 206 -1.90 -5.93 -24.37
C ASP A 206 -2.01 -5.10 -23.07
N GLY A 207 -3.23 -4.74 -22.66
CA GLY A 207 -3.47 -3.91 -21.48
C GLY A 207 -3.28 -2.42 -21.74
N LYS A 208 -3.43 -1.97 -22.99
CA LYS A 208 -3.26 -0.56 -23.37
C LYS A 208 -4.62 0.09 -23.63
N THR A 209 -4.79 1.29 -23.10
CA THR A 209 -5.92 2.16 -23.39
C THR A 209 -5.65 2.90 -24.70
N VAL A 210 -6.50 2.69 -25.70
CA VAL A 210 -6.34 3.29 -27.02
C VAL A 210 -7.21 4.53 -27.14
N ILE A 211 -6.58 5.66 -27.46
CA ILE A 211 -7.22 6.92 -27.81
C ILE A 211 -7.06 7.14 -29.30
N GLY A 212 -8.16 7.36 -30.01
CA GLY A 212 -8.11 7.71 -31.42
C GLY A 212 -8.25 9.21 -31.62
N ILE A 213 -7.64 9.68 -32.72
CA ILE A 213 -7.63 11.07 -33.13
C ILE A 213 -8.21 11.14 -34.53
N ALA A 214 -9.24 11.96 -34.70
CA ALA A 214 -9.88 12.22 -35.98
C ALA A 214 -9.76 13.69 -36.36
N GLU A 215 -9.54 13.94 -37.65
CA GLU A 215 -9.65 15.25 -38.29
C GLU A 215 -10.88 15.19 -39.20
N GLU A 216 -11.85 16.06 -38.93
CA GLU A 216 -13.19 16.05 -39.51
C GLU A 216 -13.89 14.71 -39.25
N ASN A 217 -14.15 13.91 -40.29
CA ASN A 217 -14.74 12.57 -40.17
C ASN A 217 -13.74 11.43 -40.43
N THR A 218 -12.44 11.75 -40.53
CA THR A 218 -11.40 10.78 -40.88
C THR A 218 -10.50 10.50 -39.68
N LEU A 219 -10.32 9.22 -39.36
CA LEU A 219 -9.37 8.79 -38.34
C LEU A 219 -7.93 8.99 -38.84
N ILE A 220 -7.16 9.84 -38.17
CA ILE A 220 -5.79 10.19 -38.57
C ILE A 220 -4.71 9.50 -37.73
N GLY A 221 -5.07 8.84 -36.64
CA GLY A 221 -4.14 8.02 -35.88
C GLY A 221 -4.67 7.57 -34.53
N LEU A 222 -3.86 6.74 -33.87
CA LEU A 222 -4.10 6.20 -32.54
C LEU A 222 -2.91 6.50 -31.63
N ILE A 223 -3.20 6.75 -30.36
CA ILE A 223 -2.20 6.82 -29.30
C ILE A 223 -2.62 5.82 -28.23
N ALA A 224 -1.70 4.91 -27.90
CA ALA A 224 -1.93 3.89 -26.88
C ALA A 224 -1.18 4.26 -25.60
N LEU A 225 -1.91 4.27 -24.49
CA LEU A 225 -1.36 4.51 -23.17
C LEU A 225 -1.46 3.25 -22.33
N GLN A 226 -0.44 3.01 -21.50
CA GLN A 226 -0.48 1.93 -20.53
C GLN A 226 -0.21 2.48 -19.14
N ASP A 227 -1.01 2.04 -18.19
CA ASP A 227 -0.72 2.22 -16.78
C ASP A 227 0.04 0.98 -16.28
N THR A 228 1.36 1.09 -16.24
CA THR A 228 2.25 -0.05 -16.01
C THR A 228 2.04 -0.66 -14.62
N PRO A 229 1.89 -1.98 -14.49
CA PRO A 229 1.92 -2.67 -13.21
C PRO A 229 3.23 -2.39 -12.46
N ARG A 230 3.17 -2.35 -11.13
CA ARG A 230 4.39 -2.21 -10.31
C ARG A 230 5.26 -3.47 -10.42
N ASP A 231 6.58 -3.28 -10.44
CA ASP A 231 7.59 -4.32 -10.72
C ASP A 231 7.49 -5.55 -9.78
N GLN A 232 6.95 -5.37 -8.56
CA GLN A 232 6.82 -6.41 -7.55
C GLN A 232 5.42 -7.04 -7.45
N THR A 233 4.43 -6.54 -8.20
CA THR A 233 3.03 -6.94 -8.00
C THR A 233 2.82 -8.44 -8.20
N ILE A 234 3.47 -9.07 -9.20
CA ILE A 234 3.41 -10.53 -9.42
C ILE A 234 3.85 -11.29 -8.17
N GLN A 235 5.02 -10.94 -7.61
CA GLN A 235 5.56 -11.60 -6.43
C GLN A 235 4.66 -11.39 -5.20
N VAL A 236 4.02 -10.22 -5.09
CA VAL A 236 3.02 -9.96 -4.03
C VAL A 236 1.84 -10.90 -4.17
N MET A 237 1.28 -11.06 -5.37
CA MET A 237 0.14 -11.95 -5.60
C MET A 237 0.47 -13.40 -5.26
N ASP A 238 1.66 -13.88 -5.62
CA ASP A 238 2.13 -15.22 -5.25
C ASP A 238 2.23 -15.40 -3.73
N ARG A 239 2.74 -14.39 -3.01
CA ARG A 239 2.83 -14.41 -1.54
C ARG A 239 1.46 -14.40 -0.89
N ILE A 240 0.52 -13.60 -1.40
CA ILE A 240 -0.87 -13.57 -0.91
C ILE A 240 -1.52 -14.95 -1.09
N LYS A 241 -1.38 -15.54 -2.28
CA LYS A 241 -1.90 -16.87 -2.59
C LYS A 241 -1.27 -17.96 -1.72
N ALA A 242 0.05 -17.89 -1.46
CA ALA A 242 0.74 -18.82 -0.57
C ALA A 242 0.26 -18.76 0.88
N LYS A 243 -0.32 -17.62 1.32
CA LYS A 243 -1.00 -17.49 2.63
C LYS A 243 -2.47 -17.94 2.60
N GLY A 244 -2.95 -18.49 1.48
CA GLY A 244 -4.32 -18.97 1.32
C GLY A 244 -5.37 -17.86 1.23
N LEU A 245 -4.95 -16.64 0.85
CA LEU A 245 -5.84 -15.49 0.69
C LEU A 245 -6.30 -15.39 -0.77
N ARG A 246 -7.59 -15.05 -0.96
CA ARG A 246 -8.17 -14.78 -2.28
C ARG A 246 -7.81 -13.37 -2.73
N THR A 247 -7.56 -13.19 -4.02
CA THR A 247 -7.32 -11.87 -4.63
C THR A 247 -8.38 -11.56 -5.69
N VAL A 248 -8.90 -10.34 -5.66
CA VAL A 248 -9.87 -9.82 -6.63
C VAL A 248 -9.41 -8.44 -7.07
N MET A 249 -9.50 -8.13 -8.37
CA MET A 249 -9.21 -6.80 -8.89
C MET A 249 -10.50 -6.10 -9.32
N LEU A 250 -10.72 -4.88 -8.84
CA LEU A 250 -11.80 -3.99 -9.29
C LEU A 250 -11.21 -2.85 -10.10
N THR A 251 -11.85 -2.48 -11.22
CA THR A 251 -11.42 -1.35 -12.03
C THR A 251 -12.55 -0.76 -12.87
N GLY A 252 -12.43 0.52 -13.21
CA GLY A 252 -13.28 1.19 -14.19
C GLY A 252 -12.83 1.00 -15.64
N ASP A 253 -11.66 0.40 -15.86
CA ASP A 253 -11.12 0.19 -17.21
C ASP A 253 -11.98 -0.81 -18.01
N ALA A 254 -11.86 -0.72 -19.34
CA ALA A 254 -12.49 -1.65 -20.26
C ALA A 254 -12.06 -3.09 -19.98
N ARG A 255 -12.98 -4.04 -20.20
CA ARG A 255 -12.78 -5.45 -19.87
C ARG A 255 -11.48 -6.05 -20.43
N ALA A 256 -11.17 -5.79 -21.70
CA ALA A 256 -9.98 -6.32 -22.35
C ALA A 256 -8.68 -5.87 -21.66
N VAL A 257 -8.62 -4.60 -21.22
CA VAL A 257 -7.46 -4.03 -20.53
C VAL A 257 -7.32 -4.62 -19.13
N ALA A 258 -8.44 -4.71 -18.42
CA ALA A 258 -8.49 -5.26 -17.06
C ALA A 258 -8.05 -6.74 -17.04
N GLU A 259 -8.58 -7.57 -17.95
CA GLU A 259 -8.21 -8.99 -18.07
C GLU A 259 -6.73 -9.16 -18.45
N ALA A 260 -6.21 -8.32 -19.34
CA ALA A 260 -4.80 -8.33 -19.72
C ALA A 260 -3.87 -8.05 -18.53
N ILE A 261 -4.12 -6.95 -17.81
CA ILE A 261 -3.33 -6.57 -16.62
C ILE A 261 -3.43 -7.65 -15.55
N ALA A 262 -4.63 -8.15 -15.27
CA ALA A 262 -4.84 -9.21 -14.28
C ALA A 262 -4.07 -10.49 -14.62
N SER A 263 -4.08 -10.90 -15.90
CA SER A 263 -3.31 -12.04 -16.38
C SER A 263 -1.80 -11.82 -16.22
N GLN A 264 -1.29 -10.61 -16.47
CA GLN A 264 0.13 -10.28 -16.28
C GLN A 264 0.56 -10.37 -14.82
N ILE A 265 -0.31 -9.99 -13.88
CA ILE A 265 0.00 -9.99 -12.44
C ILE A 265 -0.49 -11.22 -11.67
N GLY A 266 -1.17 -12.16 -12.34
CA GLY A 266 -1.62 -13.43 -11.75
C GLY A 266 -2.92 -13.36 -10.94
N ILE A 267 -3.77 -12.36 -11.15
CA ILE A 267 -5.10 -12.27 -10.53
C ILE A 267 -6.13 -12.98 -11.41
N LYS A 268 -6.87 -13.93 -10.85
CA LYS A 268 -7.88 -14.72 -11.59
C LYS A 268 -9.25 -14.04 -11.68
N GLU A 269 -9.59 -13.22 -10.69
CA GLU A 269 -10.92 -12.66 -10.55
C GLU A 269 -10.87 -11.15 -10.75
N VAL A 270 -11.57 -10.70 -11.79
CA VAL A 270 -11.57 -9.31 -12.22
C VAL A 270 -13.00 -8.84 -12.42
N LYS A 271 -13.29 -7.64 -11.94
CA LYS A 271 -14.51 -6.89 -12.26
C LYS A 271 -14.07 -5.56 -12.87
N SER A 272 -14.48 -5.34 -14.11
CA SER A 272 -14.10 -4.20 -14.95
C SER A 272 -15.29 -3.32 -15.27
N GLU A 273 -15.06 -2.15 -15.87
CA GLU A 273 -16.10 -1.20 -16.27
C GLU A 273 -16.99 -0.72 -15.11
N LEU A 274 -16.44 -0.69 -13.90
CA LEU A 274 -17.14 -0.28 -12.69
C LEU A 274 -17.10 1.23 -12.47
N LEU A 275 -18.23 1.80 -12.08
CA LEU A 275 -18.31 3.12 -11.46
C LEU A 275 -17.97 3.03 -9.96
N PRO A 276 -17.70 4.15 -9.26
CA PRO A 276 -17.42 4.15 -7.82
C PRO A 276 -18.49 3.43 -6.98
N ASP A 277 -19.78 3.65 -7.28
CA ASP A 277 -20.89 2.98 -6.59
C ASP A 277 -20.95 1.47 -6.87
N ASP A 278 -20.55 1.05 -8.07
CA ASP A 278 -20.51 -0.37 -8.43
C ASP A 278 -19.42 -1.10 -7.65
N LYS A 279 -18.27 -0.45 -7.39
CA LYS A 279 -17.23 -1.02 -6.51
C LYS A 279 -17.77 -1.31 -5.11
N VAL A 280 -18.58 -0.41 -4.55
CA VAL A 280 -19.25 -0.61 -3.25
C VAL A 280 -20.21 -1.78 -3.31
N HIS A 281 -20.98 -1.92 -4.40
CA HIS A 281 -21.89 -3.04 -4.59
C HIS A 281 -21.17 -4.39 -4.68
N GLU A 282 -20.07 -4.47 -5.44
CA GLU A 282 -19.25 -5.69 -5.56
C GLU A 282 -18.65 -6.11 -4.21
N ILE A 283 -18.15 -5.14 -3.42
CA ILE A 283 -17.66 -5.42 -2.05
C ILE A 283 -18.79 -5.97 -1.17
N LYS A 284 -19.99 -5.35 -1.21
CA LYS A 284 -21.16 -5.85 -0.47
C LYS A 284 -21.54 -7.26 -0.91
N GLN A 285 -21.44 -7.58 -2.19
CA GLN A 285 -21.75 -8.91 -2.71
C GLN A 285 -20.78 -9.96 -2.16
N LEU A 286 -19.48 -9.68 -2.17
CA LEU A 286 -18.47 -10.55 -1.56
C LEU A 286 -18.74 -10.77 -0.06
N GLN A 287 -19.05 -9.70 0.67
CA GLN A 287 -19.39 -9.78 2.09
C GLN A 287 -20.66 -10.61 2.34
N ARG A 288 -21.70 -10.47 1.50
CA ARG A 288 -22.93 -11.28 1.58
C ARG A 288 -22.69 -12.76 1.34
N THR A 289 -21.71 -13.10 0.50
CA THR A 289 -21.30 -14.51 0.29
C THR A 289 -20.47 -15.09 1.45
N GLY A 290 -20.20 -14.29 2.49
CA GLY A 290 -19.52 -14.73 3.72
C GLY A 290 -18.03 -14.39 3.78
N PHE A 291 -17.46 -13.80 2.73
CA PHE A 291 -16.05 -13.40 2.72
C PHE A 291 -15.80 -12.20 3.63
N LYS A 292 -14.59 -12.16 4.19
CA LYS A 292 -14.06 -11.03 4.95
C LYS A 292 -13.08 -10.25 4.12
N VAL A 293 -13.50 -9.05 3.74
CA VAL A 293 -12.90 -8.29 2.65
C VAL A 293 -12.02 -7.18 3.19
N ALA A 294 -10.73 -7.22 2.83
CA ALA A 294 -9.87 -6.05 2.85
C ALA A 294 -9.87 -5.40 1.46
N PHE A 295 -10.20 -4.12 1.37
CA PHE A 295 -10.11 -3.36 0.12
C PHE A 295 -8.87 -2.46 0.15
N VAL A 296 -8.07 -2.49 -0.91
CA VAL A 296 -6.81 -1.74 -1.04
C VAL A 296 -6.94 -0.75 -2.19
N GLY A 297 -6.80 0.54 -1.90
CA GLY A 297 -6.95 1.62 -2.88
C GLY A 297 -6.07 2.83 -2.56
N ASP A 298 -5.96 3.78 -3.48
CA ASP A 298 -5.26 5.06 -3.26
C ASP A 298 -6.12 6.09 -2.48
N GLY A 299 -7.43 5.82 -2.42
CA GLY A 299 -8.43 6.56 -1.67
C GLY A 299 -8.84 7.91 -2.26
N ILE A 300 -8.38 8.28 -3.46
CA ILE A 300 -8.85 9.49 -4.16
C ILE A 300 -10.26 9.26 -4.69
N ASN A 301 -10.46 8.15 -5.42
CA ASN A 301 -11.75 7.78 -6.01
C ASN A 301 -12.45 6.63 -5.28
N ASP A 302 -11.77 6.03 -4.30
CA ASP A 302 -12.18 4.77 -3.68
C ASP A 302 -12.60 4.90 -2.21
N ALA A 303 -12.74 6.13 -1.69
CA ALA A 303 -13.16 6.36 -0.31
C ALA A 303 -14.47 5.61 0.08
N PRO A 304 -15.52 5.58 -0.77
CA PRO A 304 -16.72 4.79 -0.48
C PRO A 304 -16.44 3.28 -0.39
N ALA A 305 -15.56 2.75 -1.24
CA ALA A 305 -15.17 1.35 -1.26
C ALA A 305 -14.32 0.98 -0.03
N LEU A 306 -13.39 1.85 0.37
CA LEU A 306 -12.58 1.72 1.59
C LEU A 306 -13.47 1.65 2.84
N ALA A 307 -14.48 2.51 2.92
CA ALA A 307 -15.43 2.55 4.05
C ALA A 307 -16.38 1.34 4.08
N GLN A 308 -16.71 0.75 2.92
CA GLN A 308 -17.60 -0.41 2.83
C GLN A 308 -16.92 -1.72 3.22
N ALA A 309 -15.62 -1.86 2.95
CA ALA A 309 -14.87 -3.08 3.26
C ALA A 309 -14.84 -3.39 4.77
N ASP A 310 -14.62 -4.66 5.15
CA ASP A 310 -14.41 -5.00 6.57
C ASP A 310 -13.12 -4.31 7.09
N VAL A 311 -12.14 -4.13 6.20
CA VAL A 311 -10.96 -3.28 6.41
C VAL A 311 -10.61 -2.51 5.14
N GLY A 312 -10.72 -1.18 5.16
CA GLY A 312 -10.12 -0.32 4.14
C GLY A 312 -8.63 -0.11 4.40
N ILE A 313 -7.80 -0.32 3.38
CA ILE A 313 -6.34 -0.12 3.37
C ILE A 313 -6.00 0.93 2.31
N ALA A 314 -5.59 2.12 2.74
CA ALA A 314 -5.14 3.17 1.83
C ALA A 314 -3.64 3.04 1.52
N ILE A 315 -3.28 3.11 0.23
CA ILE A 315 -1.88 3.15 -0.23
C ILE A 315 -1.43 4.59 -0.44
N GLY A 316 -0.24 4.90 0.09
CA GLY A 316 0.35 6.22 0.02
C GLY A 316 -0.24 7.18 1.05
N ALA A 317 0.41 8.33 1.22
CA ALA A 317 -0.20 9.48 1.87
C ALA A 317 -1.30 10.02 0.94
N GLY A 318 -2.46 9.36 0.96
CA GLY A 318 -3.64 9.76 0.20
C GLY A 318 -4.16 11.13 0.66
N THR A 319 -5.19 11.60 -0.04
CA THR A 319 -5.95 12.79 0.37
C THR A 319 -6.54 12.61 1.77
N ASP A 320 -6.84 13.70 2.48
CA ASP A 320 -7.40 13.64 3.84
C ASP A 320 -8.65 12.73 3.93
N ILE A 321 -9.41 12.64 2.82
CA ILE A 321 -10.59 11.78 2.67
C ILE A 321 -10.22 10.28 2.71
N ALA A 322 -9.13 9.89 2.02
CA ALA A 322 -8.59 8.53 2.04
C ALA A 322 -8.12 8.15 3.44
N ILE A 323 -7.41 9.09 4.09
CA ILE A 323 -6.95 8.95 5.46
C ILE A 323 -8.15 8.72 6.35
N GLU A 324 -9.21 9.53 6.29
CA GLU A 324 -10.40 9.41 7.14
C GLU A 324 -11.13 8.06 6.95
N SER A 325 -11.28 7.62 5.70
CA SER A 325 -12.10 6.46 5.33
C SER A 325 -11.44 5.09 5.56
N ALA A 326 -10.11 5.03 5.67
CA ALA A 326 -9.37 3.76 5.81
C ALA A 326 -9.03 3.44 7.28
N GLY A 327 -9.12 2.16 7.64
CA GLY A 327 -8.69 1.64 8.95
C GLY A 327 -7.18 1.41 9.03
N VAL A 328 -6.53 1.18 7.89
CA VAL A 328 -5.08 1.02 7.74
C VAL A 328 -4.57 2.00 6.69
N ILE A 329 -3.45 2.67 6.99
CA ILE A 329 -2.79 3.61 6.09
C ILE A 329 -1.37 3.13 5.85
N LEU A 330 -0.98 3.01 4.59
CA LEU A 330 0.38 2.66 4.17
C LEU A 330 1.10 3.93 3.72
N ILE A 331 2.13 4.33 4.46
CA ILE A 331 2.91 5.55 4.17
C ILE A 331 3.67 5.39 2.85
N GLY A 332 4.09 4.17 2.52
CA GLY A 332 4.79 3.85 1.28
C GLY A 332 3.87 3.29 0.19
N ASN A 333 4.41 3.20 -1.04
CA ASN A 333 3.70 2.69 -2.21
C ASN A 333 3.91 1.18 -2.44
N ARG A 334 4.25 0.42 -1.38
CA ARG A 334 4.58 -1.00 -1.49
C ARG A 334 3.34 -1.85 -1.29
N THR A 335 2.92 -2.54 -2.35
CA THR A 335 1.74 -3.42 -2.34
C THR A 335 1.88 -4.61 -1.38
N ILE A 336 3.11 -5.05 -1.07
CA ILE A 336 3.37 -6.11 -0.06
C ILE A 336 2.88 -5.72 1.34
N ASP A 337 2.82 -4.43 1.65
CA ASP A 337 2.45 -3.98 2.99
C ASP A 337 0.96 -4.22 3.29
N ALA A 338 0.11 -4.34 2.26
CA ALA A 338 -1.27 -4.79 2.42
C ALA A 338 -1.33 -6.24 2.96
N LEU A 339 -0.45 -7.13 2.48
CA LEU A 339 -0.32 -8.48 3.02
C LEU A 339 0.24 -8.43 4.46
N ASN A 340 1.23 -7.59 4.72
CA ASN A 340 1.80 -7.42 6.05
C ASN A 340 0.78 -6.91 7.07
N ALA A 341 -0.19 -6.08 6.67
CA ALA A 341 -1.32 -5.68 7.50
C ALA A 341 -2.11 -6.89 7.98
N VAL A 342 -2.48 -7.79 7.07
CA VAL A 342 -3.22 -9.01 7.39
C VAL A 342 -2.41 -9.94 8.28
N ILE A 343 -1.11 -10.12 8.01
CA ILE A 343 -0.20 -10.93 8.83
C ILE A 343 -0.12 -10.37 10.26
N LEU A 344 0.08 -9.06 10.39
CA LEU A 344 0.15 -8.37 11.67
C LEU A 344 -1.18 -8.48 12.42
N GLY A 345 -2.31 -8.27 11.76
CA GLY A 345 -3.64 -8.44 12.36
C GLY A 345 -3.88 -9.85 12.88
N LYS A 346 -3.59 -10.88 12.07
CA LYS A 346 -3.72 -12.30 12.47
C LYS A 346 -2.86 -12.64 13.68
N ALA A 347 -1.60 -12.22 13.68
CA ALA A 347 -0.68 -12.49 14.76
C ALA A 347 -1.03 -11.72 16.05
N SER A 348 -1.38 -10.43 15.92
CA SER A 348 -1.81 -9.61 17.06
C SER A 348 -3.06 -10.18 17.72
N TYR A 349 -4.10 -10.50 16.93
CA TYR A 349 -5.33 -11.04 17.48
C TYR A 349 -5.16 -12.44 18.09
N ARG A 350 -4.29 -13.28 17.52
CA ARG A 350 -3.93 -14.58 18.13
C ARG A 350 -3.26 -14.38 19.50
N THR A 351 -2.35 -13.43 19.61
CA THR A 351 -1.70 -13.07 20.89
C THR A 351 -2.71 -12.49 21.89
N LEU A 352 -3.61 -11.62 21.45
CA LEU A 352 -4.69 -11.07 22.29
C LEU A 352 -5.52 -12.19 22.91
N THR A 353 -6.03 -13.08 22.05
CA THR A 353 -6.94 -14.15 22.45
C THR A 353 -6.24 -15.12 23.39
N GLY A 354 -4.98 -15.47 23.11
CA GLY A 354 -4.16 -16.30 24.00
C GLY A 354 -3.95 -15.67 25.38
N ASN A 355 -3.61 -14.38 25.43
CA ASN A 355 -3.40 -13.66 26.69
C ASN A 355 -4.69 -13.60 27.53
N VAL A 356 -5.83 -13.31 26.89
CA VAL A 356 -7.14 -13.29 27.56
C VAL A 356 -7.48 -14.65 28.15
N ILE A 357 -7.30 -15.73 27.38
CA ILE A 357 -7.58 -17.10 27.84
C ILE A 357 -6.69 -17.46 29.03
N ILE A 358 -5.37 -17.18 28.94
CA ILE A 358 -4.42 -17.45 30.03
C ILE A 358 -4.79 -16.65 31.28
N ALA A 359 -5.11 -15.35 31.14
CA ALA A 359 -5.48 -14.49 32.26
C ALA A 359 -6.74 -15.01 32.99
N VAL A 360 -7.78 -15.39 32.24
CA VAL A 360 -9.03 -15.89 32.83
C VAL A 360 -8.80 -17.22 33.55
N ILE A 361 -8.10 -18.18 32.93
CA ILE A 361 -7.80 -19.47 33.55
C ILE A 361 -6.98 -19.28 34.83
N PHE A 362 -5.96 -18.42 34.77
CA PHE A 362 -5.08 -18.13 35.90
C PHE A 362 -5.85 -17.56 37.09
N ASN A 363 -6.76 -16.61 36.85
CA ASN A 363 -7.56 -16.03 37.92
C ASN A 363 -8.56 -17.02 38.51
N ILE A 364 -9.21 -17.85 37.68
CA ILE A 364 -10.15 -18.88 38.17
C ILE A 364 -9.42 -19.88 39.08
N ILE A 365 -8.28 -20.42 38.63
CA ILE A 365 -7.49 -21.37 39.42
C ILE A 365 -6.97 -20.70 40.69
N GLY A 366 -6.43 -19.48 40.57
CA GLY A 366 -5.92 -18.71 41.69
C GLY A 366 -6.97 -18.43 42.75
N MET A 367 -8.18 -18.05 42.33
CA MET A 367 -9.32 -17.79 43.20
C MET A 367 -9.76 -19.06 43.95
N LEU A 368 -9.80 -20.22 43.28
CA LEU A 368 -10.11 -21.50 43.92
C LEU A 368 -9.06 -21.88 44.96
N LEU A 369 -7.77 -21.76 44.63
CA LEU A 369 -6.68 -22.05 45.57
C LEU A 369 -6.67 -21.09 46.78
N ALA A 370 -6.97 -19.81 46.54
CA ALA A 370 -7.13 -18.82 47.60
C ALA A 370 -8.34 -19.11 48.50
N ALA A 371 -9.47 -19.55 47.92
CA ALA A 371 -10.67 -19.93 48.66
C ALA A 371 -10.43 -21.15 49.58
N VAL A 372 -9.54 -22.07 49.19
CA VAL A 372 -9.09 -23.21 50.01
C VAL A 372 -7.98 -22.82 51.00
N GLY A 373 -7.55 -21.55 51.05
CA GLY A 373 -6.54 -21.06 51.98
C GLY A 373 -5.10 -21.51 51.69
N LEU A 374 -4.83 -22.00 50.47
CA LEU A 374 -3.50 -22.47 50.06
C LEU A 374 -2.55 -21.33 49.66
N ILE A 375 -3.09 -20.13 49.45
CA ILE A 375 -2.35 -18.96 49.01
C ILE A 375 -2.46 -17.89 50.09
N SER A 376 -1.33 -17.33 50.53
CA SER A 376 -1.32 -16.17 51.41
C SER A 376 -1.48 -14.86 50.59
N PRO A 377 -1.93 -13.75 51.21
CA PRO A 377 -2.08 -12.48 50.49
C PRO A 377 -0.79 -12.01 49.80
N LEU A 378 0.36 -12.21 50.44
CA LEU A 378 1.66 -11.84 49.89
C LEU A 378 2.02 -12.71 48.67
N MET A 379 1.73 -14.01 48.73
CA MET A 379 1.90 -14.91 47.58
C MET A 379 0.95 -14.54 46.44
N ALA A 380 -0.31 -14.20 46.73
CA ALA A 380 -1.27 -13.77 45.73
C ALA A 380 -0.79 -12.54 44.95
N ILE A 381 -0.25 -11.54 45.65
CA ILE A 381 0.35 -10.36 45.01
C ILE A 381 1.52 -10.76 44.10
N GLY A 382 2.43 -11.62 44.58
CA GLY A 382 3.57 -12.09 43.78
C GLY A 382 3.13 -12.85 42.52
N ILE A 383 2.15 -13.73 42.65
CA ILE A 383 1.55 -14.51 41.57
C ILE A 383 0.91 -13.57 40.52
N MET A 384 0.18 -12.54 40.96
CA MET A 384 -0.42 -11.53 40.09
C MET A 384 0.62 -10.72 39.31
N ILE A 385 1.73 -10.33 39.95
CA ILE A 385 2.84 -9.65 39.28
C ILE A 385 3.41 -10.55 38.18
N VAL A 386 3.72 -11.81 38.49
CA VAL A 386 4.23 -12.78 37.52
C VAL A 386 3.28 -12.95 36.33
N SER A 387 1.97 -12.97 36.56
CA SER A 387 0.95 -13.06 35.51
C SER A 387 1.01 -11.87 34.54
N ILE A 388 1.05 -10.64 35.08
CA ILE A 388 1.13 -9.41 34.28
C ILE A 388 2.42 -9.39 33.45
N PHE A 389 3.56 -9.71 34.06
CA PHE A 389 4.84 -9.80 33.34
C PHE A 389 4.83 -10.89 32.26
N THR A 390 4.23 -12.04 32.53
CA THR A 390 4.11 -13.13 31.55
C THR A 390 3.33 -12.67 30.31
N ILE A 391 2.20 -11.97 30.51
CA ILE A 391 1.38 -11.43 29.43
C ILE A 391 2.12 -10.33 28.66
N LEU A 392 2.84 -9.45 29.37
CA LEU A 392 3.68 -8.43 28.75
C LEU A 392 4.76 -9.05 27.85
N LEU A 393 5.51 -10.02 28.35
CA LEU A 393 6.56 -10.73 27.61
C LEU A 393 5.98 -11.47 26.39
N ASN A 394 4.82 -12.11 26.53
CA ASN A 394 4.16 -12.76 25.41
C ASN A 394 3.70 -11.74 24.35
N THR A 395 3.18 -10.58 24.78
CA THR A 395 2.77 -9.49 23.87
C THR A 395 3.96 -8.90 23.12
N LEU A 396 5.12 -8.76 23.77
CA LEU A 396 6.35 -8.27 23.15
C LEU A 396 6.83 -9.14 21.98
N ARG A 397 6.45 -10.43 21.92
CA ARG A 397 6.77 -11.31 20.78
C ARG A 397 6.23 -10.78 19.45
N VAL A 398 5.16 -9.98 19.48
CA VAL A 398 4.59 -9.32 18.29
C VAL A 398 5.61 -8.40 17.60
N ARG A 399 6.52 -7.78 18.37
CA ARG A 399 7.58 -6.92 17.81
C ARG A 399 8.54 -7.68 16.89
N SER A 400 8.75 -8.97 17.15
CA SER A 400 9.68 -9.84 16.42
C SER A 400 9.01 -10.68 15.33
N ILE A 401 7.73 -10.42 15.01
CA ILE A 401 7.07 -11.10 13.91
C ILE A 401 7.83 -10.83 12.60
N LYS A 402 8.09 -11.91 11.87
CA LYS A 402 8.63 -11.87 10.52
C LYS A 402 7.51 -11.46 9.56
N LEU A 403 7.62 -10.24 9.07
CA LEU A 403 6.78 -9.72 8.00
C LEU A 403 7.41 -10.12 6.66
N GLU A 404 6.58 -10.26 5.63
CA GLU A 404 7.06 -10.58 4.29
C GLU A 404 7.74 -9.34 3.71
N SER A 405 8.88 -9.54 3.07
CA SER A 405 9.53 -8.50 2.28
C SER A 405 9.85 -9.07 0.91
N ILE A 406 9.61 -8.27 -0.11
CA ILE A 406 10.10 -8.54 -1.46
C ILE A 406 11.36 -7.72 -1.60
N THR A 407 12.48 -8.42 -1.66
CA THR A 407 13.75 -7.79 -1.99
C THR A 407 13.80 -7.71 -3.51
N ASP A 408 13.97 -6.51 -4.07
CA ASP A 408 14.22 -6.35 -5.50
C ASP A 408 15.51 -7.11 -5.84
N THR A 409 15.37 -8.33 -6.37
CA THR A 409 16.49 -9.10 -6.91
C THR A 409 17.17 -8.37 -8.08
N ASN A 410 16.51 -7.37 -8.67
CA ASN A 410 17.03 -6.51 -9.72
C ASN A 410 17.69 -5.20 -9.25
N LYS A 411 17.74 -4.89 -7.95
CA LYS A 411 18.38 -3.66 -7.41
C LYS A 411 19.54 -3.89 -6.44
N LYS A 412 20.15 -5.08 -6.40
CA LYS A 412 21.55 -5.21 -5.94
C LYS A 412 22.52 -4.74 -7.03
N GLN A 413 22.41 -3.48 -7.42
CA GLN A 413 23.59 -2.75 -7.86
C GLN A 413 23.79 -1.71 -6.77
N THR A 414 24.86 -1.87 -6.01
CA THR A 414 25.19 -0.91 -4.95
C THR A 414 25.59 0.39 -5.65
N PHE A 415 24.63 1.29 -5.83
CA PHE A 415 24.90 2.58 -6.46
C PHE A 415 25.59 3.48 -5.44
N THR A 416 26.85 3.79 -5.71
CA THR A 416 27.67 4.64 -4.87
C THR A 416 27.91 5.95 -5.60
N GLN A 417 27.92 7.04 -4.84
CA GLN A 417 28.23 8.37 -5.33
C GLN A 417 29.56 8.81 -4.70
N CYS A 418 30.45 9.38 -5.52
CA CYS A 418 31.65 10.06 -5.02
C CYS A 418 31.75 11.46 -5.61
N GLU A 419 32.36 12.36 -4.85
CA GLU A 419 32.60 13.74 -5.26
C GLU A 419 34.10 14.03 -5.19
N PHE A 420 34.61 14.64 -6.27
CA PHE A 420 36.00 15.07 -6.35
C PHE A 420 36.07 16.57 -6.61
N LYS A 421 36.90 17.28 -5.84
CA LYS A 421 37.36 18.63 -6.14
C LYS A 421 38.57 18.54 -7.07
N ILE A 422 38.58 19.29 -8.17
CA ILE A 422 39.65 19.28 -9.16
C ILE A 422 40.17 20.72 -9.34
N PRO A 423 41.14 21.16 -8.51
CA PRO A 423 41.58 22.56 -8.47
C PRO A 423 42.13 23.10 -9.80
N ASN A 424 42.67 22.22 -10.63
CA ASN A 424 43.22 22.51 -11.97
C ASN A 424 42.20 22.40 -13.12
N MET A 425 40.91 22.19 -12.82
CA MET A 425 39.83 22.29 -13.80
C MET A 425 39.40 23.76 -13.97
N VAL A 426 39.51 24.32 -15.19
CA VAL A 426 39.32 25.76 -15.44
C VAL A 426 38.21 26.06 -16.46
N CYS A 427 38.00 25.21 -17.46
CA CYS A 427 37.04 25.46 -18.53
C CYS A 427 36.22 24.20 -18.91
N GLU A 428 35.21 24.38 -19.77
CA GLU A 428 34.38 23.28 -20.30
C GLU A 428 35.20 22.23 -21.09
N GLY A 429 36.31 22.63 -21.71
CA GLY A 429 37.22 21.70 -22.38
C GLY A 429 37.89 20.71 -21.42
N CYS A 430 38.25 21.17 -20.21
CA CYS A 430 38.77 20.29 -19.16
C CYS A 430 37.72 19.27 -18.71
N VAL A 431 36.47 19.72 -18.60
CA VAL A 431 35.35 18.87 -18.18
C VAL A 431 35.09 17.74 -19.18
N ARG A 432 35.09 18.05 -20.48
CA ARG A 432 34.92 17.03 -21.52
C ARG A 432 36.02 15.98 -21.44
N LYS A 433 37.29 16.39 -21.35
CA LYS A 433 38.43 15.49 -21.26
C LYS A 433 38.35 14.55 -20.03
N ILE A 434 37.99 15.09 -18.87
CA ILE A 434 37.83 14.28 -17.64
C ILE A 434 36.63 13.33 -17.78
N THR A 435 35.51 13.82 -18.31
CA THR A 435 34.28 13.03 -18.49
C THR A 435 34.51 11.88 -19.47
N ASP A 436 35.19 12.13 -20.58
CA ASP A 436 35.50 11.12 -21.60
C ASP A 436 36.42 10.03 -21.06
N GLU A 437 37.36 10.37 -20.18
CA GLU A 437 38.25 9.37 -19.56
C GLU A 437 37.53 8.53 -18.51
N ILE A 438 36.72 9.16 -17.63
CA ILE A 438 35.93 8.43 -16.63
C ILE A 438 34.88 7.55 -17.32
N LYS A 439 34.25 8.00 -18.40
CA LYS A 439 33.19 7.26 -19.09
C LYS A 439 33.66 5.93 -19.71
N LYS A 440 34.97 5.77 -19.98
CA LYS A 440 35.55 4.50 -20.45
C LYS A 440 35.56 3.41 -19.38
N LEU A 441 35.42 3.77 -18.11
CA LEU A 441 35.47 2.83 -17.00
C LEU A 441 34.18 1.99 -16.89
N PRO A 442 34.29 0.67 -16.71
CA PRO A 442 33.11 -0.20 -16.57
C PRO A 442 32.40 0.09 -15.25
N GLY A 443 31.12 0.47 -15.31
CA GLY A 443 30.30 0.71 -14.12
C GLY A 443 30.01 2.19 -13.81
N ILE A 444 30.44 3.12 -14.65
CA ILE A 444 30.04 4.54 -14.57
C ILE A 444 28.65 4.73 -15.15
N MET A 445 27.75 5.34 -14.38
CA MET A 445 26.35 5.57 -14.77
C MET A 445 26.11 7.00 -15.23
N SER A 446 26.56 7.98 -14.45
CA SER A 446 26.42 9.40 -14.77
C SER A 446 27.53 10.23 -14.16
N ILE A 447 27.97 11.25 -14.89
CA ILE A 447 29.00 12.21 -14.46
C ILE A 447 28.36 13.60 -14.51
N ASN A 448 28.29 14.27 -13.36
CA ASN A 448 27.71 15.60 -13.21
C ASN A 448 28.81 16.62 -12.85
N PRO A 449 29.42 17.28 -13.86
CA PRO A 449 30.46 18.27 -13.62
C PRO A 449 29.90 19.63 -13.21
N ARG A 450 30.57 20.29 -12.26
CA ARG A 450 30.27 21.64 -11.78
C ARG A 450 31.50 22.52 -11.97
N VAL A 451 31.64 23.10 -13.17
CA VAL A 451 32.81 23.89 -13.60
C VAL A 451 33.14 25.03 -12.61
N ILE A 452 32.12 25.81 -12.24
CA ILE A 452 32.27 26.97 -11.33
C ILE A 452 32.82 26.56 -9.96
N ARG A 453 32.41 25.39 -9.46
CA ARG A 453 32.83 24.87 -8.14
C ARG A 453 34.10 24.03 -8.22
N LYS A 454 34.63 23.81 -9.42
CA LYS A 454 35.75 22.89 -9.68
C LYS A 454 35.48 21.49 -9.10
N GLN A 455 34.26 20.98 -9.28
CA GLN A 455 33.80 19.71 -8.71
C GLN A 455 33.28 18.78 -9.80
N ILE A 456 33.43 17.47 -9.61
CA ILE A 456 32.78 16.43 -10.40
C ILE A 456 32.13 15.42 -9.46
N ILE A 457 30.85 15.17 -9.71
CA ILE A 457 30.06 14.16 -9.00
C ILE A 457 29.90 12.96 -9.92
N VAL A 458 30.33 11.79 -9.47
CA VAL A 458 30.28 10.54 -10.26
C VAL A 458 29.37 9.54 -9.55
N ASN A 459 28.35 9.07 -10.27
CA ASN A 459 27.52 7.95 -9.85
C ASN A 459 28.02 6.69 -10.54
N TYR A 460 28.37 5.68 -9.74
CA TYR A 460 28.97 4.44 -10.22
C TYR A 460 28.44 3.23 -9.48
N ASN A 461 28.63 2.06 -10.06
CA ASN A 461 28.30 0.78 -9.44
C ASN A 461 29.48 0.34 -8.56
N GLY A 462 29.31 0.38 -7.24
CA GLY A 462 30.33 0.03 -6.25
C GLY A 462 30.75 -1.44 -6.25
N ASP A 463 29.99 -2.32 -6.94
CA ASP A 463 30.36 -3.72 -7.13
C ASP A 463 31.29 -3.92 -8.34
N LYS A 464 31.40 -2.92 -9.23
CA LYS A 464 32.18 -2.99 -10.48
C LYS A 464 33.42 -2.11 -10.50
N ILE A 465 33.39 -0.99 -9.78
CA ILE A 465 34.48 -0.03 -9.75
C ILE A 465 34.56 0.65 -8.39
N THR A 466 35.77 0.97 -7.96
CA THR A 466 36.07 1.64 -6.71
C THR A 466 36.34 3.13 -6.91
N GLN A 467 36.13 3.92 -5.87
CA GLN A 467 36.45 5.36 -5.88
C GLN A 467 37.92 5.63 -6.22
N THR A 468 38.84 4.75 -5.80
CA THR A 468 40.27 4.86 -6.07
C THR A 468 40.60 4.71 -7.56
N GLU A 469 39.89 3.84 -8.28
CA GLU A 469 40.06 3.66 -9.73
C GLU A 469 39.54 4.87 -10.52
N ILE A 470 38.43 5.47 -10.06
CA ILE A 470 37.91 6.72 -10.64
C ILE A 470 38.90 7.86 -10.42
N LYS A 471 39.47 7.96 -9.21
CA LYS A 471 40.52 8.94 -8.88
C LYS A 471 41.74 8.77 -9.78
N ALA A 472 42.21 7.53 -9.97
CA ALA A 472 43.34 7.23 -10.84
C ALA A 472 43.06 7.61 -12.30
N ALA A 473 41.84 7.40 -12.81
CA ALA A 473 41.47 7.82 -14.16
C ALA A 473 41.51 9.35 -14.34
N ILE A 474 41.07 10.12 -13.33
CA ILE A 474 41.17 11.59 -13.34
C ILE A 474 42.64 12.03 -13.33
N THR A 475 43.49 11.37 -12.54
CA THR A 475 44.93 11.63 -12.51
C THR A 475 45.61 11.30 -13.83
N ASN A 476 45.26 10.18 -14.47
CA ASN A 476 45.77 9.80 -15.79
C ASN A 476 45.33 10.79 -16.89
N ALA A 477 44.18 11.45 -16.75
CA ALA A 477 43.74 12.51 -17.65
C ALA A 477 44.55 13.83 -17.49
N GLY A 478 45.42 13.91 -16.46
CA GLY A 478 46.29 15.03 -16.14
C GLY A 478 45.71 16.01 -15.11
N TYR A 479 44.81 15.56 -14.24
CA TYR A 479 44.13 16.41 -13.27
C TYR A 479 44.32 15.91 -11.83
N ASP A 480 44.17 16.79 -10.84
CA ASP A 480 44.45 16.46 -9.43
C ASP A 480 43.14 16.36 -8.62
N PRO A 481 42.54 15.16 -8.49
CA PRO A 481 41.32 14.96 -7.71
C PRO A 481 41.61 14.93 -6.20
N LEU A 482 40.98 15.85 -5.48
CA LEU A 482 40.89 15.84 -4.02
C LEU A 482 39.50 15.32 -3.62
N GLU A 483 39.48 14.36 -2.70
CA GLU A 483 38.23 13.85 -2.13
C GLU A 483 37.61 14.90 -1.21
N ILE A 484 36.27 14.98 -1.21
CA ILE A 484 35.49 15.88 -0.36
C ILE A 484 34.69 15.04 0.64
#